data_AF-A0A529H9V5-F1
#
_entry.id   AF-A0A529H9V5-F1
#
_cell.length_a   1.000
_cell.length_b   1.000
_cell.length_c   1.000
_cell.angle_alpha   90.00
_cell.angle_beta   90.00
_cell.angle_gamma   90.00
#
_symmetry.space_group_name_H-M   'P 1'
#
loop_
_entity.id
_entity.type
_entity.pdbx_description
1 polymer ?
#
loop_
_entity_poly.entity_id
_entity_poly.type
_entity_poly.pdbx_seq_one_letter_code
_entity_poly.pdbx_strand_id
1 'polypeptide(L)' 'AVTYAYMFRNLDGAVSRLPTPDWTAADYSIAPAPLTRTLDEDDIVDLGDRQFRVLHLPGHSPDSIALFD' A
#
# COMPACT_ATOMS: atom_id res chain seq x y z
N ALA A 1 1.76 7.67 -13.15
CA ALA A 1 2.59 6.81 -12.30
C ALA A 1 2.74 5.45 -12.99
N VAL A 2 3.96 4.91 -13.09
CA VAL A 2 4.15 3.54 -13.60
C VAL A 2 3.87 2.62 -12.42
N THR A 3 2.77 1.87 -12.49
CA THR A 3 2.47 0.82 -11.52
C THR A 3 2.82 -0.54 -12.13
N TYR A 4 2.97 -1.55 -11.28
CA TYR A 4 3.12 -2.93 -11.72
C TYR A 4 1.80 -3.60 -12.13
N ALA A 5 0.71 -2.83 -12.29
CA ALA A 5 -0.61 -3.38 -12.62
C ALA A 5 -0.58 -4.26 -13.87
N TYR A 6 0.19 -3.88 -14.90
CA TYR A 6 0.32 -4.66 -16.13
C TYR A 6 0.86 -6.08 -15.91
N MET A 7 1.73 -6.29 -14.91
CA MET A 7 2.26 -7.62 -14.61
C MET A 7 1.16 -8.55 -14.10
N PHE A 8 0.24 -8.02 -13.28
CA PHE A 8 -0.87 -8.78 -12.72
C PHE A 8 -1.97 -9.11 -13.74
N ARG A 9 -2.07 -8.35 -14.85
CA ARG A 9 -3.02 -8.66 -15.94
C ARG A 9 -2.71 -9.98 -16.64
N ASN A 10 -1.44 -10.37 -16.66
CA ASN A 10 -0.93 -11.56 -17.35
C ASN A 10 -0.41 -12.63 -16.39
N LEU A 11 -0.60 -12.44 -15.08
CA LEU A 11 -0.13 -13.39 -14.07
C LEU A 11 -1.13 -14.54 -13.96
N ASP A 12 -0.66 -15.75 -14.25
CA ASP A 12 -1.47 -16.96 -14.14
C ASP A 12 -1.95 -17.17 -12.70
N GLY A 13 -3.26 -17.39 -12.53
CA GLY A 13 -3.87 -17.60 -11.21
C GLY A 13 -3.92 -16.35 -10.32
N ALA A 14 -3.68 -15.15 -10.86
CA ALA A 14 -3.73 -13.90 -10.10
C ALA A 14 -5.10 -13.62 -9.45
N VAL A 15 -6.17 -14.17 -10.02
CA VAL A 15 -7.54 -13.99 -9.54
C VAL A 15 -8.18 -15.34 -9.27
N SER A 16 -8.36 -15.66 -8.00
CA SER A 16 -9.04 -16.88 -7.53
C SER A 16 -10.56 -16.72 -7.40
N ARG A 17 -11.06 -15.48 -7.43
CA ARG A 17 -12.47 -15.12 -7.42
C ARG A 17 -12.67 -13.80 -8.17
N LEU A 18 -13.62 -13.77 -9.10
CA LEU A 18 -13.92 -12.57 -9.87
C LEU A 18 -14.42 -11.44 -8.95
N PRO A 19 -13.88 -10.21 -9.07
CA PRO A 19 -14.37 -9.04 -8.32
C PRO A 19 -15.83 -8.69 -8.65
N THR A 20 -16.19 -8.76 -9.94
CA THR A 20 -17.55 -8.58 -10.47
C THR A 20 -17.78 -9.53 -11.64
N PRO A 21 -19.04 -9.83 -12.03
CA PRO A 21 -19.33 -10.77 -13.12
C PRO A 21 -18.71 -10.40 -14.48
N ASP A 22 -18.61 -9.09 -14.77
CA ASP A 22 -18.11 -8.57 -16.05
C ASP A 22 -16.62 -8.22 -16.03
N TRP A 23 -15.92 -8.52 -14.92
CA TRP A 23 -14.52 -8.16 -14.76
C TRP A 23 -13.61 -8.96 -15.68
N THR A 24 -12.64 -8.29 -16.31
CA THR A 24 -11.55 -8.93 -17.05
C THR A 24 -10.19 -8.54 -16.50
N ALA A 25 -9.17 -9.38 -16.75
CA ALA A 25 -7.80 -9.07 -16.33
C ALA A 25 -7.25 -7.78 -16.96
N ALA A 26 -7.74 -7.39 -18.14
CA ALA A 26 -7.40 -6.13 -18.79
C ALA A 26 -7.84 -4.90 -17.97
N ASP A 27 -8.92 -5.02 -17.21
CA ASP A 27 -9.51 -3.95 -16.39
C ASP A 27 -8.74 -3.74 -15.08
N TYR A 28 -7.83 -4.65 -14.71
CA TYR A 28 -7.06 -4.52 -13.49
C TYR A 28 -6.23 -3.24 -13.49
N SER A 29 -6.39 -2.46 -12.42
CA SER A 29 -5.61 -1.27 -12.14
C SER A 29 -5.35 -1.14 -10.65
N ILE A 30 -4.21 -0.55 -10.30
CA ILE A 30 -3.88 -0.22 -8.91
C ILE A 30 -4.29 1.22 -8.70
N ALA A 31 -5.36 1.42 -7.91
CA ALA A 31 -5.79 2.75 -7.53
C ALA A 31 -4.79 3.37 -6.54
N PRO A 32 -4.40 4.65 -6.69
CA PRO A 32 -3.57 5.32 -5.71
C PRO A 32 -4.33 5.41 -4.37
N ALA A 33 -3.62 5.15 -3.27
CA ALA A 33 -4.18 5.40 -1.95
C ALA A 33 -4.24 6.92 -1.71
N PRO A 34 -5.38 7.48 -1.28
CA PRO A 34 -5.46 8.90 -0.93
C PRO A 34 -4.59 9.18 0.29
N LEU A 35 -3.83 10.28 0.25
CA LEU A 35 -3.06 10.75 1.41
C LEU A 35 -4.04 11.29 2.46
N THR A 36 -4.13 10.62 3.59
CA THR A 36 -5.00 11.03 4.71
C THR A 36 -4.27 11.85 5.75
N ARG A 37 -2.98 11.58 5.96
CA ARG A 37 -2.10 12.22 6.94
C ARG A 37 -0.64 12.06 6.51
N THR A 38 0.18 13.08 6.78
CA THR A 38 1.64 12.98 6.75
C THR A 38 2.16 12.61 8.14
N LEU A 39 3.26 11.85 8.20
CA LEU A 39 3.89 11.42 9.44
C LEU A 39 5.33 11.94 9.48
N ASP A 40 5.75 12.39 10.65
CA ASP A 40 7.12 12.82 10.93
C ASP A 40 7.77 11.94 12.01
N GLU A 41 9.06 12.15 12.29
CA GLU A 41 9.76 11.50 13.41
C GLU A 41 8.99 11.71 14.73
N ASP A 42 8.97 10.68 15.58
CA ASP A 42 8.32 10.67 16.89
C ASP A 42 6.78 10.81 16.88
N ASP A 43 6.14 10.91 15.71
CA ASP A 43 4.68 10.87 15.63
C ASP A 43 4.12 9.57 16.23
N ILE A 44 2.95 9.67 16.87
CA ILE A 44 2.20 8.51 17.36
C ILE A 44 1.08 8.16 16.39
N VAL A 45 1.05 6.90 15.98
CA VAL A 45 -0.09 6.25 15.33
C VAL A 45 -0.85 5.49 16.39
N ASP A 46 -2.02 6.02 16.77
CA ASP A 46 -2.89 5.45 17.80
C ASP A 46 -4.02 4.66 17.15
N LEU A 47 -4.13 3.37 17.50
CA LEU A 47 -5.19 2.47 17.04
C LEU A 47 -6.24 2.19 18.14
N GLY A 48 -6.11 2.83 19.30
CA GLY A 48 -6.98 2.71 20.48
C GLY A 48 -6.42 1.75 21.52
N ASP A 49 -6.15 0.49 21.16
CA ASP A 49 -5.57 -0.52 22.05
C ASP A 49 -4.04 -0.62 21.96
N ARG A 50 -3.45 0.03 20.94
CA ARG A 50 -2.02 0.03 20.65
C ARG A 50 -1.58 1.40 20.14
N GLN A 51 -0.35 1.76 20.46
CA GLN A 51 0.29 2.98 20.00
C GLN A 51 1.64 2.63 19.39
N PHE A 52 1.95 3.26 18.26
CA PHE A 52 3.25 3.10 17.61
C PHE A 52 3.91 4.44 17.43
N ARG A 53 5.19 4.52 17.77
CA ARG A 53 6.04 5.65 17.45
C ARG A 53 6.66 5.48 16.07
N VAL A 54 6.60 6.53 15.27
CA VAL A 54 7.23 6.61 13.96
C VAL A 54 8.72 6.85 14.12
N LEU A 55 9.54 6.05 13.43
CA LEU A 55 10.98 6.24 13.29
C LEU A 55 11.29 6.46 11.80
N HIS A 56 11.94 7.58 11.47
CA HIS A 56 12.41 7.89 10.13
C HIS A 56 13.71 7.14 9.85
N LEU A 57 13.65 6.19 8.91
CA LEU A 57 14.75 5.29 8.59
C LEU A 57 15.06 5.33 7.09
N PRO A 58 15.63 6.44 6.59
CA PRO A 58 15.89 6.60 5.17
C PRO A 58 16.95 5.58 4.72
N GLY A 59 16.82 5.04 3.52
CA GLY A 59 17.77 4.05 2.99
C GLY A 59 17.27 3.37 1.72
N HIS A 60 16.53 2.27 1.86
CA HIS A 60 15.95 1.55 0.72
C HIS A 60 15.02 2.44 -0.11
N SER A 61 14.26 3.30 0.56
CA SER A 61 13.66 4.47 -0.05
C SER A 61 13.97 5.73 0.78
N PRO A 62 14.01 6.92 0.17
CA PRO A 62 14.28 8.17 0.89
C PRO A 62 13.30 8.41 2.04
N ASP A 63 12.03 8.03 1.87
CA ASP A 63 10.96 8.28 2.84
C ASP A 63 10.56 7.00 3.62
N SER A 64 11.50 6.06 3.78
CA SER A 64 11.26 4.84 4.56
C SER A 64 11.06 5.15 6.05
N ILE A 65 10.03 4.54 6.65
CA ILE A 65 9.74 4.62 8.09
C ILE A 65 9.60 3.23 8.71
N ALA A 66 9.78 3.15 10.03
CA ALA A 66 9.34 2.02 10.85
C ALA A 66 8.33 2.46 11.91
N LEU A 67 7.52 1.50 12.38
CA LEU A 67 6.57 1.67 13.48
C LEU A 67 7.07 0.85 14.68
N PHE A 68 7.29 1.52 15.81
CA PHE A 68 7.80 0.91 17.04
C PHE A 68 6.73 0.94 18.14
N ASP A 69 6.48 -0.22 18.76
CA ASP A 69 5.52 -0.42 19.88
C ASP A 69 6.32 -0.46 21.21
#